data_AF-A0A419G7V4-F1
#
_entry.id   AF-A0A419G7V4-F1
#
_cell.length_a   1.000
_cell.length_b   1.000
_cell.length_c   1.000
_cell.angle_alpha   90.00
_cell.angle_beta   90.00
_cell.angle_gamma   90.00
#
_symmetry.space_group_name_H-M   'P 1'
#
loop_
_entity.id
_entity.type
_entity.pdbx_description
1 polymer ?
#
loop_
_entity_poly.entity_id
_entity_poly.type
_entity_poly.pdbx_seq_one_letter_code
_entity_poly.pdbx_strand_id
1 'polypeptide(L)' 'MKQFLTEKAIPYEFVDVDMLRGAEQEQVLAEVDRVAGKRSFPITVANGRVIQGYKPDEVMGALQDEK' A
#
# COMPACT_ATOMS: atom_id res chain seq x y z
N MET A 1 2.55 9.26 1.03
CA MET A 1 3.27 8.11 0.43
C MET A 1 3.57 8.34 -1.03
N LYS A 2 2.56 8.67 -1.86
CA LYS A 2 2.72 8.95 -3.30
C LYS A 2 3.90 9.91 -3.60
N GLN A 3 3.94 11.09 -2.96
CA GLN A 3 5.04 12.06 -3.14
C GLN A 3 6.42 11.48 -2.82
N PHE A 4 6.57 10.81 -1.68
CA PHE A 4 7.84 10.20 -1.27
C PHE A 4 8.37 9.18 -2.29
N LEU A 5 7.48 8.33 -2.83
CA LEU A 5 7.85 7.34 -3.84
C LEU A 5 8.27 8.02 -5.15
N THR A 6 7.56 9.07 -5.56
CA THR A 6 7.94 9.91 -6.71
C THR A 6 9.30 10.57 -6.52
N GLU A 7 9.56 11.17 -5.35
CA GLU A 7 10.84 11.84 -5.03
C GLU A 7 12.02 10.86 -5.03
N LYS A 8 11.78 9.63 -4.58
CA LYS A 8 12.78 8.55 -4.61
C LYS A 8 12.88 7.85 -5.98
N ALA A 9 12.10 8.26 -6.96
CA ALA A 9 11.97 7.62 -8.27
C ALA A 9 11.69 6.11 -8.18
N ILE A 10 10.94 5.70 -7.14
CA ILE A 10 10.56 4.31 -6.91
C ILE A 10 9.30 4.04 -7.74
N PRO A 11 9.30 3.04 -8.64
CA PRO A 11 8.11 2.65 -9.34
C PRO A 11 7.07 2.15 -8.33
N TYR A 12 5.85 2.65 -8.44
CA TYR A 12 4.75 2.25 -7.58
C TYR A 12 3.45 2.20 -8.35
N GLU A 13 2.59 1.27 -7.97
CA GLU A 13 1.20 1.24 -8.39
C GLU A 13 0.34 1.68 -7.22
N PHE A 14 -0.71 2.45 -7.52
CA PHE A 14 -1.69 2.84 -6.52
C PHE A 14 -3.09 2.59 -7.05
N VAL A 15 -3.96 2.13 -6.16
CA VAL A 15 -5.39 1.97 -6.43
C VAL A 15 -6.11 2.94 -5.51
N ASP A 16 -6.89 3.84 -6.10
CA ASP A 16 -7.70 4.79 -5.34
C ASP A 16 -9.07 4.16 -5.06
N VAL A 17 -9.20 3.58 -3.86
CA VAL A 17 -10.40 2.80 -3.47
C VAL A 17 -11.65 3.67 -3.49
N ASP A 18 -11.52 4.98 -3.23
CA ASP A 18 -12.59 5.97 -3.34
C ASP A 18 -13.10 6.17 -4.79
N MET A 19 -12.25 5.87 -5.79
CA MET A 19 -12.66 5.92 -7.20
C MET A 19 -13.34 4.63 -7.68
N LEU A 20 -13.18 3.52 -6.95
CA LEU A 20 -13.86 2.26 -7.24
C LEU A 20 -15.32 2.33 -6.79
N ARG A 21 -16.21 1.56 -7.43
CA ARG A 21 -17.64 1.52 -7.09
C ARG A 21 -18.20 0.11 -7.12
N GLY A 22 -19.21 -0.11 -6.29
CA GLY A 22 -19.93 -1.38 -6.23
C GLY A 22 -19.01 -2.55 -5.87
N ALA A 23 -19.10 -3.63 -6.64
CA ALA A 23 -18.39 -4.88 -6.37
C ALA A 23 -16.86 -4.73 -6.34
N GLU A 24 -16.27 -3.89 -7.21
CA GLU A 24 -14.81 -3.72 -7.26
C GLU A 24 -14.27 -3.10 -5.96
N GLN A 25 -15.00 -2.12 -5.42
CA GLN A 25 -14.63 -1.51 -4.14
C GLN A 25 -14.69 -2.54 -3.01
N GLU A 26 -15.74 -3.36 -2.96
CA GLU A 26 -15.89 -4.41 -1.95
C GLU A 26 -14.81 -5.48 -2.05
N GLN A 27 -14.42 -5.88 -3.26
CA GLN A 27 -13.34 -6.84 -3.49
C GLN A 27 -12.01 -6.31 -2.98
N VAL A 28 -11.66 -5.06 -3.31
CA VAL A 28 -10.41 -4.44 -2.85
C VAL A 28 -10.42 -4.25 -1.33
N LEU A 29 -11.55 -3.82 -0.75
CA LEU A 29 -11.68 -3.69 0.70
C LEU A 29 -11.52 -5.04 1.42
N ALA A 30 -12.07 -6.12 0.86
CA ALA A 30 -11.94 -7.47 1.41
C ALA A 30 -10.49 -7.97 1.32
N GLU A 31 -9.78 -7.67 0.23
CA GLU A 31 -8.37 -8.02 0.08
C GLU A 31 -7.49 -7.23 1.05
N VAL A 32 -7.72 -5.92 1.17
CA VAL A 32 -7.09 -5.06 2.17
C VAL A 32 -7.29 -5.60 3.58
N ASP A 33 -8.51 -6.02 3.92
CA ASP A 33 -8.85 -6.59 5.22
C ASP A 33 -8.10 -7.91 5.47
N ARG A 34 -8.02 -8.79 4.46
CA ARG A 34 -7.26 -10.05 4.53
C ARG A 34 -5.77 -9.84 4.72
N VAL A 35 -5.21 -8.83 4.05
CA VAL A 35 -3.76 -8.60 3.99
C VAL A 35 -3.28 -7.78 5.18
N ALA A 36 -4.00 -6.72 5.55
CA ALA A 36 -3.62 -5.80 6.63
C ALA A 36 -4.32 -6.10 7.97
N GLY A 37 -5.41 -6.86 7.98
CA GLY A 37 -6.25 -7.10 9.16
C GLY A 37 -7.04 -5.87 9.64
N LYS A 38 -6.71 -4.68 9.12
CA LYS A 38 -7.38 -3.41 9.43
C LYS A 38 -7.45 -2.53 8.19
N ARG A 39 -8.58 -1.85 8.03
CA ARG A 39 -8.85 -0.87 6.96
C ARG A 39 -8.28 0.49 7.35
N SER A 40 -6.95 0.60 7.41
CA SER A 40 -6.24 1.82 7.80
C SER A 40 -5.42 2.38 6.66
N PHE A 41 -5.99 3.34 5.94
CA PHE A 41 -5.33 3.98 4.81
C PHE A 41 -4.38 5.11 5.24
N PRO A 42 -3.27 5.35 4.51
CA PRO A 42 -2.82 4.60 3.34
C PRO A 42 -2.19 3.25 3.71
N ILE A 43 -2.41 2.22 2.90
CA ILE A 43 -1.76 0.90 3.04
C ILE A 43 -0.78 0.77 1.89
N THR A 44 0.47 0.41 2.20
CA THR A 44 1.53 0.20 1.22
C THR A 44 1.99 -1.24 1.35
N VAL A 45 2.07 -1.96 0.23
CA VAL A 45 2.66 -3.30 0.19
C VAL A 45 3.97 -3.20 -0.56
N ALA A 46 5.07 -3.57 0.10
CA ALA A 46 6.41 -3.55 -0.48
C ALA A 46 7.08 -4.89 -0.19
N ASN A 47 7.53 -5.61 -1.23
CA ASN A 47 8.15 -6.94 -1.12
C ASN A 47 7.36 -7.94 -0.25
N GLY A 48 6.03 -7.96 -0.40
CA GLY A 48 5.14 -8.83 0.40
C GLY A 48 4.92 -8.37 1.84
N ARG A 49 5.56 -7.28 2.28
CA ARG A 49 5.36 -6.69 3.60
C ARG A 49 4.27 -5.62 3.55
N VAL A 50 3.32 -5.72 4.47
CA VAL A 50 2.16 -4.83 4.57
C VAL A 50 2.45 -3.73 5.59
N ILE A 51 2.45 -2.49 5.12
CA ILE A 51 2.78 -1.31 5.92
C ILE A 51 1.53 -0.43 5.98
N GLN A 52 1.00 -0.28 7.19
CA GLN A 52 -0.21 0.51 7.45
C GLN A 52 0.17 1.91 7.93
N GLY A 53 -0.40 2.93 7.28
CA GLY A 53 -0.13 4.33 7.54
C GLY A 53 1.04 4.89 6.72
N TYR A 54 1.36 6.16 6.96
CA TYR A 54 2.47 6.83 6.29
C TYR A 54 3.80 6.56 7.02
N LYS A 55 4.55 5.56 6.56
CA LYS A 55 5.83 5.15 7.15
C LYS A 55 6.92 4.96 6.10
N PRO A 56 7.55 6.05 5.62
CA PRO A 56 8.57 5.97 4.57
C PRO A 56 9.79 5.13 4.96
N ASP A 57 10.23 5.17 6.23
CA ASP A 57 11.34 4.36 6.73
C ASP A 57 11.07 2.84 6.64
N GLU A 58 9.85 2.40 7.00
CA GLU A 58 9.47 0.98 6.89
C GLU A 58 9.40 0.53 5.43
N VAL A 59 8.92 1.40 4.53
CA VAL A 59 8.86 1.11 3.09
C VAL A 59 10.27 0.95 2.52
N MET A 60 11.18 1.88 2.84
CA MET A 60 12.57 1.78 2.40
C MET A 60 13.25 0.52 2.94
N GLY A 61 13.03 0.20 4.22
CA GLY A 61 13.52 -1.04 4.81
C GLY A 61 12.99 -2.28 4.09
N ALA A 62 11.69 -2.33 3.79
CA ALA A 62 11.08 -3.44 3.06
C ALA A 62 11.64 -3.62 1.64
N LEU A 63 11.96 -2.51 0.96
CA LEU A 63 12.59 -2.52 -0.37
C LEU A 63 14.06 -2.96 -0.33
N GLN A 64 14.76 -2.75 0.80
CA GLN A 64 16.16 -3.14 0.97
C GLN A 64 16.34 -4.58 1.49
N ASP A 65 15.29 -5.21 2.02
CA ASP A 65 15.32 -6.55 2.64
C ASP A 65 15.28 -7.70 1.61
N GLU A 66 15.65 -7.45 0.35
CA GLU A 66 15.81 -8.48 -0.67
C GLU A 66 17.14 -9.22 -0.43
N LYS A 67 17.10 -10.23 0.45
CA LYS A 67 18.20 -11.17 0.73
C LYS A 67 17.89 -12.58 0.25
#